data_AF-A0A7S3DTN9-F1
#
_entry.id   AF-A0A7S3DTN9-F1
#
_cell.length_a   1.000
_cell.length_b   1.000
_cell.length_c   1.000
_cell.angle_alpha   90.00
_cell.angle_beta   90.00
_cell.angle_gamma   90.00
#
_symmetry.space_group_name_H-M   'P 1'
#
loop_
_entity.id
_entity.type
_entity.pdbx_description
1 polymer ?
#
loop_
_entity_poly.entity_id
_entity_poly.type
_entity_poly.pdbx_seq_one_letter_code
_entity_poly.pdbx_strand_id
1 'polypeptide(L)'
;MAASRRRVSTAQVQRCCPPYRNSPVVVVGISGASRSGKTRLAQAIPQHVGSKEQQQQQQNRDLHCQILRQDDYWQQSVAISWPSKLHEAEDENDDESPRVVVSEEEYECTNWEALLSNLERSIESLRQQSCASATSAGEKSSRAILIVEGFQIFGNEELRQHLDLCYYLEMDTETCIARRTEPSHHVKNPNPKSREYCKHILWPKHVEYQETAVKSMGDSVQWIHVPTNNTSRANKVEEAEFAQLVSQTTQDILHECSWIQQQYHKNYQKLTRNYQSWLLLEETQRGQPVVLVSTGSYSPVHLQHVQILEEAKQRMEQDHGYHCLAGFLSPSHDDYVQSKLGRTSGGYISSQHLHAMIQLATQDSSWLNAHSWEMSQDGFV
;
A
#
# COMPACT_ATOMS: atom_id res chain seq x y z
N MET A 1 3.37 -4.72 -56.50
CA MET A 1 2.06 -4.27 -56.00
C MET A 1 2.29 -3.17 -54.99
N ALA A 2 1.94 -1.92 -55.32
CA ALA A 2 2.07 -0.80 -54.40
C ALA A 2 0.97 -0.90 -53.34
N ALA A 3 1.33 -1.23 -52.10
CA ALA A 3 0.42 -1.14 -50.98
C ALA A 3 0.05 0.35 -50.77
N SER A 4 -1.24 0.64 -50.83
CA SER A 4 -1.80 1.98 -50.63
C SER A 4 -1.46 2.47 -49.22
N ARG A 5 -0.47 3.37 -49.11
CA ARG A 5 0.03 3.93 -47.86
C ARG A 5 -0.96 4.98 -47.34
N ARG A 6 -1.71 4.65 -46.30
CA ARG A 6 -2.49 5.63 -45.54
C ARG A 6 -1.57 6.39 -44.59
N ARG A 7 -1.30 7.66 -44.88
CA ARG A 7 -0.79 8.60 -43.86
C ARG A 7 -1.82 8.71 -42.75
N VAL A 8 -1.48 8.27 -41.54
CA VAL A 8 -2.28 8.52 -40.34
C VAL A 8 -2.22 10.03 -40.07
N SER A 9 -3.36 10.71 -40.08
CA SER A 9 -3.38 12.16 -39.83
C SER A 9 -3.04 12.46 -38.36
N THR A 10 -2.52 13.65 -38.07
CA THR A 10 -2.31 14.14 -36.70
C THR A 10 -3.56 14.04 -35.82
N ALA A 11 -4.76 14.18 -36.41
CA ALA A 11 -6.03 13.98 -35.72
C ALA A 11 -6.37 12.49 -35.44
N GLN A 12 -5.84 11.54 -36.22
CA GLN A 12 -5.94 10.11 -35.94
C GLN A 12 -4.93 9.65 -34.88
N VAL A 13 -3.73 10.24 -34.84
CA VAL A 13 -2.71 9.99 -33.80
C VAL A 13 -3.23 10.34 -32.39
N GLN A 14 -3.99 11.43 -32.25
CA GLN A 14 -4.72 11.76 -31.01
C GLN A 14 -5.82 10.76 -30.61
N ARG A 15 -6.35 9.97 -31.56
CA ARG A 15 -7.39 8.95 -31.32
C ARG A 15 -6.82 7.54 -31.10
N CYS A 16 -5.58 7.29 -31.52
CA CYS A 16 -4.96 5.96 -31.49
C CYS A 16 -4.15 5.67 -30.21
N CYS A 17 -3.94 6.67 -29.34
CA CYS A 17 -3.53 6.38 -27.97
C CYS A 17 -4.79 6.10 -27.15
N PRO A 18 -4.95 4.91 -26.53
CA PRO A 18 -5.97 4.77 -25.52
C PRO A 18 -5.71 5.88 -24.48
N PRO A 19 -6.72 6.69 -24.13
CA PRO A 19 -6.57 7.62 -23.03
C PRO A 19 -6.51 6.78 -21.76
N TYR A 20 -5.36 6.19 -21.43
CA TYR A 20 -5.12 5.67 -20.08
C TYR A 20 -4.80 6.86 -19.20
N ARG A 21 -5.85 7.64 -18.94
CA ARG A 21 -5.92 8.82 -18.08
C ARG A 21 -6.15 8.38 -16.63
N ASN A 22 -5.50 7.31 -16.21
CA ASN A 22 -5.66 6.77 -14.86
C ASN A 22 -4.62 7.43 -13.97
N SER A 23 -5.05 8.31 -13.06
CA SER A 23 -4.28 8.48 -11.82
C SER A 23 -4.21 7.10 -11.15
N PRO A 24 -3.05 6.67 -10.65
CA PRO A 24 -2.99 5.39 -9.96
C PRO A 24 -3.84 5.50 -8.68
N VAL A 25 -4.61 4.46 -8.43
CA VAL A 25 -5.27 4.24 -7.15
C VAL A 25 -4.18 3.82 -6.18
N VAL A 26 -4.00 4.56 -5.09
CA VAL A 26 -3.07 4.18 -4.03
C VAL A 26 -3.85 3.43 -2.96
N VAL A 27 -3.41 2.23 -2.62
CA VAL A 27 -4.05 1.36 -1.63
C VAL A 27 -3.27 1.42 -0.32
N VAL A 28 -3.94 1.81 0.75
CA VAL A 28 -3.34 2.01 2.08
C VAL A 28 -3.89 0.98 3.06
N GLY A 29 -3.03 0.13 3.61
CA GLY A 29 -3.37 -0.81 4.68
C GLY A 29 -3.15 -0.19 6.05
N ILE A 30 -4.16 -0.22 6.92
CA ILE A 30 -4.08 0.25 8.31
C ILE A 30 -4.45 -0.88 9.26
N SER A 31 -3.47 -1.40 10.00
CA SER A 31 -3.67 -2.49 10.95
C SER A 31 -3.25 -2.13 12.39
N GLY A 32 -3.47 -3.05 13.34
CA GLY A 32 -3.18 -2.86 14.76
C GLY A 32 -4.18 -3.53 15.69
N ALA A 33 -3.84 -3.61 16.98
CA ALA A 33 -4.67 -4.24 18.00
C ALA A 33 -6.12 -3.72 18.02
N SER A 34 -7.05 -4.54 18.50
CA SER A 34 -8.43 -4.08 18.75
C SER A 34 -8.42 -2.80 19.61
N ARG A 35 -9.25 -1.82 19.24
CA ARG A 35 -9.31 -0.49 19.89
C ARG A 35 -8.03 0.36 19.86
N SER A 36 -7.04 0.04 19.03
CA SER A 36 -5.84 0.90 18.85
C SER A 36 -6.13 2.26 18.20
N GLY A 37 -7.24 2.37 17.46
CA GLY A 37 -7.64 3.60 16.76
C GLY A 37 -7.62 3.53 15.24
N LYS A 38 -7.41 2.34 14.65
CA LYS A 38 -7.36 2.09 13.19
C LYS A 38 -8.49 2.77 12.41
N THR A 39 -9.74 2.45 12.77
CA THR A 39 -10.93 2.98 12.11
C THR A 39 -11.01 4.50 12.22
N ARG A 40 -10.56 5.07 13.34
CA ARG A 40 -10.54 6.53 13.54
C ARG A 40 -9.48 7.20 12.65
N LEU A 41 -8.30 6.60 12.51
CA LEU A 41 -7.29 7.07 11.56
C LEU A 41 -7.79 6.96 10.11
N ALA A 42 -8.35 5.80 9.73
CA ALA A 42 -8.90 5.56 8.40
C ALA A 42 -10.00 6.57 8.04
N GLN A 43 -10.89 6.89 8.99
CA GLN A 43 -11.96 7.87 8.79
C GLN A 43 -11.48 9.33 8.79
N ALA A 44 -10.35 9.64 9.44
CA ALA A 44 -9.81 10.98 9.44
C ALA A 44 -9.27 11.41 8.07
N ILE A 45 -8.74 10.47 7.28
CA ILE A 45 -8.20 10.73 5.94
C ILE A 45 -9.24 11.40 5.02
N PRO A 46 -10.41 10.81 4.72
CA PRO A 46 -11.41 11.46 3.86
C PRO A 46 -11.97 12.75 4.47
N GLN A 47 -12.04 12.86 5.81
CA GLN A 47 -12.51 14.07 6.49
C GLN A 47 -11.52 15.24 6.33
N HIS A 48 -10.21 14.95 6.43
CA HIS A 48 -9.16 15.95 6.28
C HIS A 48 -9.11 16.48 4.84
N VAL A 49 -9.28 15.58 3.86
CA VAL A 49 -9.43 15.89 2.42
C VAL A 49 -10.65 16.78 2.17
N GLY A 50 -11.76 16.53 2.86
CA GLY A 50 -13.01 17.30 2.74
C GLY A 50 -13.06 18.62 3.53
N SER A 51 -12.03 18.99 4.29
CA SER A 51 -12.04 20.16 5.17
C SER A 51 -11.97 21.50 4.40
N LYS A 52 -12.70 22.53 4.87
CA LYS A 52 -12.78 23.85 4.22
C LYS A 52 -11.42 24.58 4.15
N GLU A 53 -10.55 24.38 5.14
CA GLU A 53 -9.21 24.98 5.19
C GLU A 53 -8.30 24.44 4.08
N GLN A 54 -8.32 23.12 3.82
CA GLN A 54 -7.58 22.49 2.73
C GLN A 54 -8.21 22.77 1.35
N GLN A 55 -9.53 22.89 1.28
CA GLN A 55 -10.23 23.30 0.05
C GLN A 55 -9.90 24.73 -0.41
N GLN A 56 -9.45 25.60 0.50
CA GLN A 56 -8.95 26.95 0.17
C GLN A 56 -7.52 26.93 -0.37
N GLN A 57 -6.71 25.92 -0.01
CA GLN A 57 -5.34 25.74 -0.51
C GLN A 57 -5.25 24.93 -1.83
N GLN A 58 -6.38 24.63 -2.47
CA GLN A 58 -6.50 23.97 -3.79
C GLN A 58 -5.88 22.56 -3.93
N GLN A 59 -5.19 22.00 -2.93
CA GLN A 59 -4.40 20.77 -3.10
C GLN A 59 -5.20 19.47 -3.25
N ASN A 60 -6.44 19.38 -2.70
CA ASN A 60 -7.16 18.11 -2.53
C ASN A 60 -8.63 18.07 -3.01
N ARG A 61 -9.09 19.04 -3.81
CA ARG A 61 -10.52 19.12 -4.23
C ARG A 61 -11.00 17.94 -5.08
N ASP A 62 -10.09 17.23 -5.73
CA ASP A 62 -10.38 16.17 -6.70
C ASP A 62 -9.86 14.79 -6.22
N LEU A 63 -9.73 14.59 -4.89
CA LEU A 63 -9.29 13.33 -4.30
C LEU A 63 -10.49 12.48 -3.86
N HIS A 64 -10.67 11.34 -4.51
CA HIS A 64 -11.62 10.31 -4.12
C HIS A 64 -10.99 9.38 -3.06
N CYS A 65 -11.72 9.10 -1.98
CA CYS A 65 -11.26 8.22 -0.92
C CYS A 65 -12.36 7.22 -0.57
N GLN A 66 -12.03 5.93 -0.59
CA GLN A 66 -12.92 4.84 -0.19
C GLN A 66 -12.28 4.03 0.94
N ILE A 67 -13.09 3.50 1.87
CA ILE A 67 -12.63 2.66 2.98
C ILE A 67 -13.31 1.29 2.89
N LEU A 68 -12.52 0.23 3.02
CA LEU A 68 -12.97 -1.15 3.25
C LEU A 68 -12.55 -1.55 4.66
N ARG A 69 -13.50 -2.00 5.48
CA ARG A 69 -13.24 -2.43 6.86
C ARG A 69 -13.33 -3.94 6.93
N GLN A 70 -12.33 -4.58 7.53
CA GLN A 70 -12.35 -6.03 7.78
C GLN A 70 -13.62 -6.45 8.52
N ASP A 71 -14.04 -5.66 9.51
CA ASP A 71 -15.23 -5.94 10.33
C ASP A 71 -16.54 -6.01 9.51
N ASP A 72 -16.61 -5.38 8.33
CA ASP A 72 -17.77 -5.46 7.43
C ASP A 72 -17.90 -6.85 6.76
N TYR A 73 -16.86 -7.67 6.84
CA TYR A 73 -16.78 -9.03 6.29
C TYR A 73 -16.68 -10.09 7.39
N TRP A 74 -17.06 -9.75 8.63
CA TRP A 74 -17.17 -10.72 9.71
C TRP A 74 -18.17 -11.83 9.33
N GLN A 75 -17.78 -13.08 9.53
CA GLN A 75 -18.57 -14.25 9.12
C GLN A 75 -19.03 -15.09 10.31
N GLN A 76 -18.12 -15.45 11.21
CA GLN A 76 -18.42 -16.34 12.33
C GLN A 76 -17.39 -16.20 13.46
N SER A 77 -17.75 -16.71 14.63
CA SER A 77 -16.77 -16.97 15.70
C SER A 77 -16.19 -18.38 15.57
N VAL A 78 -14.97 -18.58 16.06
CA VAL A 78 -14.25 -19.85 15.97
C VAL A 78 -14.15 -20.48 17.36
N ALA A 79 -14.45 -21.78 17.46
CA ALA A 79 -14.27 -22.54 18.70
C ALA A 79 -12.79 -22.94 18.83
N ILE A 80 -12.15 -22.51 19.92
CA ILE A 80 -10.75 -22.81 20.22
C ILE A 80 -10.63 -23.65 21.49
N SER A 81 -9.62 -24.52 21.50
CA SER A 81 -9.27 -25.32 22.67
C SER A 81 -8.46 -24.46 23.64
N TRP A 82 -8.97 -24.28 24.85
CA TRP A 82 -8.37 -23.47 25.89
C TRP A 82 -7.80 -24.34 27.02
N PRO A 83 -6.52 -24.20 27.39
CA PRO A 83 -5.95 -24.96 28.51
C PRO A 83 -6.64 -24.60 29.83
N SER A 84 -7.01 -25.62 30.61
CA SER A 84 -7.72 -25.47 31.89
C SER A 84 -6.86 -24.78 32.97
N LYS A 85 -5.53 -24.89 32.90
CA LYS A 85 -4.58 -24.35 33.89
C LYS A 85 -3.81 -23.15 33.35
N LEU A 86 -4.22 -21.95 33.76
CA LEU A 86 -3.41 -20.72 33.63
C LEU A 86 -3.24 -19.98 34.96
N HIS A 87 -3.95 -20.40 36.01
CA HIS A 87 -3.76 -19.88 37.35
C HIS A 87 -2.85 -20.84 38.14
N GLU A 88 -1.83 -20.27 38.79
CA GLU A 88 -1.12 -20.85 39.95
C GLU A 88 -2.06 -20.98 41.17
N ALA A 89 -3.34 -21.31 40.96
CA ALA A 89 -4.29 -21.59 42.02
C ALA A 89 -4.34 -23.11 42.19
N GLU A 90 -3.84 -23.54 43.34
CA GLU A 90 -3.76 -24.92 43.85
C GLU A 90 -5.16 -25.48 44.18
N ASP A 91 -6.11 -25.46 43.24
CA ASP A 91 -7.37 -26.19 43.40
C ASP A 91 -7.21 -27.60 42.82
N GLU A 92 -7.00 -28.57 43.71
CA GLU A 92 -6.79 -30.01 43.41
C GLU A 92 -8.00 -30.72 42.76
N ASN A 93 -9.09 -30.00 42.47
CA ASN A 93 -10.35 -30.54 41.93
C ASN A 93 -10.73 -30.02 40.52
N ASP A 94 -9.90 -29.24 39.84
CA ASP A 94 -10.23 -28.71 38.51
C ASP A 94 -9.95 -29.75 37.41
N ASP A 95 -10.97 -30.02 36.59
CA ASP A 95 -10.94 -30.98 35.48
C ASP A 95 -9.83 -30.58 34.47
N GLU A 96 -8.85 -31.46 34.26
CA GLU A 96 -7.71 -31.25 33.35
C GLU A 96 -8.10 -31.24 31.87
N SER A 97 -9.38 -31.44 31.56
CA SER A 97 -9.89 -31.40 30.19
C SER A 97 -9.86 -29.97 29.63
N PRO A 98 -9.34 -29.76 28.40
CA PRO A 98 -9.34 -28.44 27.78
C PRO A 98 -10.75 -27.92 27.60
N ARG A 99 -10.98 -26.66 27.97
CA ARG A 99 -12.28 -26.00 27.83
C ARG A 99 -12.41 -25.47 26.41
N VAL A 100 -13.56 -25.65 25.78
CA VAL A 100 -13.84 -25.03 24.48
C VAL A 100 -14.36 -23.62 24.72
N VAL A 101 -13.67 -22.62 24.18
CA VAL A 101 -14.08 -21.21 24.24
C VAL A 101 -14.25 -20.65 22.83
N VAL A 102 -15.08 -19.62 22.70
CA VAL A 102 -15.38 -18.99 21.41
C VAL A 102 -14.51 -17.75 21.25
N SER A 103 -13.72 -17.70 20.18
CA SER A 103 -12.86 -16.60 19.79
C SER A 103 -13.48 -15.84 18.61
N GLU A 104 -13.41 -14.50 18.66
CA GLU A 104 -13.76 -13.60 17.55
C GLU A 104 -12.51 -13.01 16.87
N GLU A 105 -11.33 -13.52 17.23
CA GLU A 105 -10.04 -12.94 16.84
C GLU A 105 -9.29 -13.85 15.87
N GLU A 106 -9.84 -15.01 15.53
CA GLU A 106 -9.20 -15.96 14.61
C GLU A 106 -9.28 -15.49 13.16
N TYR A 107 -8.34 -15.97 12.35
CA TYR A 107 -8.26 -15.61 10.93
C TYR A 107 -9.53 -16.00 10.19
N GLU A 108 -10.12 -17.15 10.53
CA GLU A 108 -11.34 -17.70 9.96
C GLU A 108 -12.62 -16.96 10.39
N CYS A 109 -12.50 -15.95 11.26
CA CYS A 109 -13.63 -15.07 11.59
C CYS A 109 -14.03 -14.14 10.45
N THR A 110 -13.13 -13.93 9.47
CA THR A 110 -13.33 -13.00 8.35
C THR A 110 -13.56 -13.76 7.05
N ASN A 111 -14.53 -13.32 6.25
CA ASN A 111 -14.69 -13.75 4.87
C ASN A 111 -13.67 -13.04 3.96
N TRP A 112 -12.45 -13.58 3.91
CA TRP A 112 -11.34 -13.02 3.13
C TRP A 112 -11.61 -12.99 1.63
N GLU A 113 -12.28 -14.01 1.09
CA GLU A 113 -12.63 -14.08 -0.34
C GLU A 113 -13.54 -12.89 -0.74
N ALA A 114 -14.56 -12.59 0.07
CA ALA A 114 -15.45 -11.47 -0.18
C ALA A 114 -14.74 -10.11 -0.03
N LEU A 115 -13.86 -9.97 0.96
CA LEU A 115 -13.06 -8.75 1.17
C LEU A 115 -12.12 -8.51 -0.03
N LEU A 116 -11.36 -9.53 -0.44
CA LEU A 116 -10.43 -9.45 -1.57
C LEU A 116 -11.17 -9.14 -2.87
N SER A 117 -12.28 -9.84 -3.14
CA SER A 117 -13.10 -9.57 -4.32
C SER A 117 -13.66 -8.14 -4.34
N ASN A 118 -13.99 -7.55 -3.20
CA ASN A 118 -14.43 -6.15 -3.16
C ASN A 118 -13.24 -5.17 -3.28
N LEU A 119 -12.09 -5.50 -2.72
CA LEU A 119 -10.85 -4.74 -2.91
C LEU A 119 -10.50 -4.62 -4.39
N GLU A 120 -10.40 -5.73 -5.11
CA GLU A 120 -10.09 -5.75 -6.54
C GLU A 120 -11.12 -4.97 -7.38
N ARG A 121 -12.41 -5.18 -7.11
CA ARG A 121 -13.50 -4.44 -7.79
C ARG A 121 -13.45 -2.95 -7.50
N SER A 122 -13.11 -2.56 -6.27
CA SER A 122 -12.97 -1.15 -5.88
C SER A 122 -11.79 -0.51 -6.59
N ILE A 123 -10.63 -1.18 -6.64
CA ILE A 123 -9.46 -0.71 -7.40
C ILE A 123 -9.84 -0.47 -8.87
N GLU A 124 -10.49 -1.44 -9.51
CA GLU A 124 -10.89 -1.33 -10.91
C GLU A 124 -11.94 -0.22 -11.14
N SER A 125 -12.94 -0.13 -10.27
CA SER A 125 -13.96 0.94 -10.34
C SER A 125 -13.33 2.33 -10.22
N LEU A 126 -12.41 2.52 -9.27
CA LEU A 126 -11.72 3.80 -9.04
C LEU A 126 -10.81 4.17 -10.22
N ARG A 127 -10.15 3.18 -10.83
CA ARG A 127 -9.38 3.37 -12.08
C ARG A 127 -10.28 3.87 -13.20
N GLN A 128 -11.45 3.24 -13.40
CA GLN A 128 -12.40 3.63 -14.44
C GLN A 128 -13.00 5.03 -14.23
N GLN A 129 -13.35 5.37 -12.99
CA GLN A 129 -13.88 6.69 -12.64
C GLN A 129 -12.87 7.82 -12.92
N SER A 130 -11.59 7.58 -12.58
CA SER A 130 -10.50 8.52 -12.85
C SER A 130 -10.33 8.79 -14.35
N CYS A 131 -10.57 7.77 -15.19
CA CYS A 131 -10.52 7.86 -16.64
C CYS A 131 -11.67 8.71 -17.25
N ALA A 132 -12.89 8.56 -16.71
CA ALA A 132 -14.10 9.20 -17.23
C ALA A 132 -14.14 10.73 -16.99
N SER A 133 -13.71 11.18 -15.80
CA SER A 133 -13.71 12.60 -15.39
C SER A 133 -12.84 13.53 -16.25
N ALA A 134 -11.89 12.97 -17.01
CA ALA A 134 -10.98 13.78 -17.83
C ALA A 134 -11.58 14.21 -19.18
N THR A 135 -12.75 13.66 -19.58
CA THR A 135 -13.35 13.91 -20.90
C THR A 135 -14.13 15.23 -21.01
N SER A 136 -14.44 15.88 -19.89
CA SER A 136 -15.16 17.15 -19.85
C SER A 136 -14.26 18.29 -19.36
N ALA A 137 -13.89 19.20 -20.28
CA ALA A 137 -13.35 20.55 -20.03
C ALA A 137 -12.24 20.70 -18.95
N GLY A 138 -10.98 20.65 -19.38
CA GLY A 138 -9.83 21.14 -18.61
C GLY A 138 -9.20 20.11 -17.66
N GLU A 139 -7.90 19.90 -17.83
CA GLU A 139 -6.96 19.08 -17.05
C GLU A 139 -7.21 19.02 -15.52
N LYS A 140 -8.08 18.12 -15.06
CA LYS A 140 -8.12 17.72 -13.65
C LYS A 140 -8.05 16.21 -13.53
N SER A 141 -6.86 15.73 -13.14
CA SER A 141 -6.62 14.33 -12.79
C SER A 141 -7.25 14.07 -11.42
N SER A 142 -8.36 13.34 -11.40
CA SER A 142 -8.95 12.86 -10.14
C SER A 142 -7.97 11.87 -9.49
N ARG A 143 -7.57 12.11 -8.24
CA ARG A 143 -6.71 11.19 -7.48
C ARG A 143 -7.60 10.21 -6.72
N ALA A 144 -7.16 8.98 -6.53
CA ALA A 144 -7.94 7.97 -5.80
C ALA A 144 -7.07 7.30 -4.73
N ILE A 145 -7.61 7.20 -3.51
CA ILE A 145 -7.04 6.44 -2.40
C ILE A 145 -8.08 5.42 -1.95
N LEU A 146 -7.63 4.17 -1.78
CA LEU A 146 -8.44 3.10 -1.20
C LEU A 146 -7.79 2.66 0.11
N ILE A 147 -8.51 2.78 1.21
CA ILE A 147 -8.03 2.38 2.53
C ILE A 147 -8.62 1.01 2.85
N VAL A 148 -7.77 0.07 3.26
CA VAL A 148 -8.17 -1.20 3.83
C VAL A 148 -7.75 -1.20 5.29
N GLU A 149 -8.71 -1.31 6.21
CA GLU A 149 -8.43 -1.26 7.65
C GLU A 149 -8.95 -2.51 8.37
N GLY A 150 -8.19 -3.01 9.34
CA GLY A 150 -8.62 -4.16 10.13
C GLY A 150 -7.54 -4.73 11.04
N PHE A 151 -7.96 -5.62 11.95
CA PHE A 151 -7.07 -6.23 12.92
C PHE A 151 -6.01 -7.14 12.27
N GLN A 152 -6.36 -7.94 11.28
CA GLN A 152 -5.51 -9.01 10.72
C GLN A 152 -5.23 -8.88 9.22
N ILE A 153 -5.49 -7.72 8.62
CA ILE A 153 -5.39 -7.54 7.16
C ILE A 153 -4.02 -7.88 6.57
N PHE A 154 -2.93 -7.75 7.32
CA PHE A 154 -1.58 -8.13 6.84
C PHE A 154 -1.32 -9.63 6.91
N GLY A 155 -2.21 -10.42 7.52
CA GLY A 155 -2.10 -11.88 7.56
C GLY A 155 -2.55 -12.54 6.26
N ASN A 156 -3.25 -11.82 5.38
CA ASN A 156 -3.67 -12.30 4.08
C ASN A 156 -2.64 -11.89 3.01
N GLU A 157 -1.95 -12.86 2.42
CA GLU A 157 -0.85 -12.62 1.47
C GLU A 157 -1.33 -11.96 0.18
N GLU A 158 -2.44 -12.43 -0.38
CA GLU A 158 -3.04 -11.89 -1.61
C GLU A 158 -3.47 -10.42 -1.43
N LEU A 159 -4.08 -10.08 -0.29
CA LEU A 159 -4.44 -8.71 0.05
C LEU A 159 -3.20 -7.82 0.16
N ARG A 160 -2.12 -8.30 0.78
CA ARG A 160 -0.87 -7.55 0.93
C ARG A 160 -0.26 -7.14 -0.41
N GLN A 161 -0.36 -7.98 -1.44
CA GLN A 161 0.16 -7.68 -2.78
C GLN A 161 -0.51 -6.45 -3.42
N HIS A 162 -1.70 -6.08 -2.96
CA HIS A 162 -2.40 -4.89 -3.43
C HIS A 162 -2.05 -3.62 -2.66
N LEU A 163 -1.34 -3.69 -1.54
CA LEU A 163 -1.05 -2.54 -0.69
C LEU A 163 0.18 -1.78 -1.17
N ASP A 164 0.03 -0.47 -1.38
CA ASP A 164 1.16 0.43 -1.68
C ASP A 164 1.82 0.96 -0.40
N LEU A 165 1.03 1.18 0.65
CA LEU A 165 1.49 1.69 1.94
C LEU A 165 0.88 0.87 3.08
N CYS A 166 1.71 0.48 4.06
CA CYS A 166 1.27 -0.31 5.21
C CYS A 166 1.58 0.44 6.51
N TYR A 167 0.56 0.69 7.32
CA TYR A 167 0.67 1.34 8.63
C TYR A 167 0.15 0.43 9.73
N TYR A 168 0.89 0.38 10.84
CA TYR A 168 0.54 -0.44 11.99
C TYR A 168 0.48 0.39 13.26
N LEU A 169 -0.68 0.42 13.91
CA LEU A 169 -0.87 1.09 15.20
C LEU A 169 -0.44 0.16 16.33
N GLU A 170 0.74 0.44 16.87
CA GLU A 170 1.31 -0.26 18.02
C GLU A 170 0.76 0.33 19.32
N MET A 171 0.31 -0.56 20.20
CA MET A 171 -0.26 -0.24 21.51
C MET A 171 0.17 -1.34 22.48
N ASP A 172 0.31 -1.05 23.76
CA ASP A 172 0.65 -2.06 24.77
C ASP A 172 -0.59 -2.85 25.26
N THR A 173 -0.32 -3.97 25.95
CA THR A 173 -1.33 -4.89 26.48
C THR A 173 -2.32 -4.22 27.42
N GLU A 174 -1.84 -3.39 28.35
CA GLU A 174 -2.68 -2.80 29.38
C GLU A 174 -3.57 -1.71 28.78
N THR A 175 -3.05 -0.90 27.86
CA THR A 175 -3.87 0.06 27.10
C THR A 175 -4.93 -0.65 26.24
N CYS A 176 -4.57 -1.76 25.58
CA CYS A 176 -5.54 -2.57 24.82
C CYS A 176 -6.68 -3.08 25.71
N ILE A 177 -6.34 -3.70 26.83
CA ILE A 177 -7.29 -4.22 27.81
C ILE A 177 -8.18 -3.09 28.34
N ALA A 178 -7.59 -1.96 28.74
CA ALA A 178 -8.33 -0.83 29.28
C ALA A 178 -9.36 -0.31 28.28
N ARG A 179 -8.98 -0.09 27.01
CA ARG A 179 -9.88 0.41 25.97
C ARG A 179 -10.93 -0.62 25.53
N ARG A 180 -10.61 -1.92 25.55
CA ARG A 180 -11.55 -2.98 25.14
C ARG A 180 -12.57 -3.32 26.23
N THR A 181 -12.20 -3.15 27.50
CA THR A 181 -13.06 -3.38 28.68
C THR A 181 -13.87 -2.14 29.10
N GLU A 182 -13.60 -0.96 28.52
CA GLU A 182 -14.33 0.27 28.83
C GLU A 182 -15.86 0.07 28.66
N PRO A 183 -16.70 0.40 29.64
CA PRO A 183 -18.14 0.20 29.54
C PRO A 183 -18.78 0.98 28.38
N SER A 184 -19.87 0.46 27.83
CA SER A 184 -20.56 0.99 26.63
C SER A 184 -21.24 2.35 26.77
N HIS A 185 -20.99 3.14 27.83
CA HIS A 185 -21.69 4.40 28.06
C HIS A 185 -21.61 5.32 26.82
N HIS A 186 -22.77 5.64 26.24
CA HIS A 186 -22.94 6.53 25.09
C HIS A 186 -22.00 6.26 23.89
N VAL A 187 -22.06 5.05 23.31
CA VAL A 187 -21.48 4.71 21.99
C VAL A 187 -19.94 4.57 21.95
N LYS A 188 -19.22 4.83 23.04
CA LYS A 188 -17.75 4.71 23.04
C LYS A 188 -17.25 3.27 22.87
N ASN A 189 -17.91 2.26 23.46
CA ASN A 189 -17.57 0.85 23.28
C ASN A 189 -18.81 -0.03 23.04
N PRO A 190 -19.29 -0.20 21.79
CA PRO A 190 -20.50 -0.99 21.49
C PRO A 190 -20.49 -2.47 21.95
N ASN A 191 -19.33 -3.10 22.10
CA ASN A 191 -19.24 -4.52 22.43
C ASN A 191 -18.07 -4.78 23.40
N PRO A 192 -18.13 -4.37 24.67
CA PRO A 192 -17.04 -4.51 25.62
C PRO A 192 -16.73 -5.99 25.88
N LYS A 193 -15.44 -6.33 25.99
CA LYS A 193 -15.00 -7.69 26.33
C LYS A 193 -14.56 -7.74 27.78
N SER A 194 -14.57 -8.93 28.39
CA SER A 194 -14.04 -9.12 29.74
C SER A 194 -12.52 -8.95 29.75
N ARG A 195 -11.96 -8.60 30.92
CA ARG A 195 -10.51 -8.47 31.10
C ARG A 195 -9.82 -9.81 30.83
N GLU A 196 -10.45 -10.90 31.24
CA GLU A 196 -10.02 -12.28 31.03
C GLU A 196 -9.96 -12.59 29.54
N TYR A 197 -11.02 -12.32 28.77
CA TYR A 197 -11.01 -12.50 27.31
C TYR A 197 -9.89 -11.70 26.65
N CYS A 198 -9.68 -10.45 27.07
CA CYS A 198 -8.62 -9.61 26.50
C CYS A 198 -7.22 -10.17 26.78
N LYS A 199 -6.95 -10.60 28.02
CA LYS A 199 -5.65 -11.13 28.45
C LYS A 199 -5.32 -12.47 27.82
N HIS A 200 -6.33 -13.30 27.64
CA HIS A 200 -6.16 -14.71 27.34
C HIS A 200 -6.42 -15.02 25.87
N ILE A 201 -7.39 -14.38 25.22
CA ILE A 201 -7.74 -14.69 23.84
C ILE A 201 -7.22 -13.60 22.90
N LEU A 202 -7.66 -12.36 23.12
CA LEU A 202 -7.38 -11.25 22.20
C LEU A 202 -5.90 -10.88 22.13
N TRP A 203 -5.27 -10.66 23.28
CA TRP A 203 -3.89 -10.19 23.31
C TRP A 203 -2.90 -11.24 22.80
N PRO A 204 -2.97 -12.53 23.22
CA PRO A 204 -2.10 -13.56 22.66
C PRO A 204 -2.27 -13.70 21.14
N LYS A 205 -3.50 -13.59 20.63
CA LYS A 205 -3.75 -13.59 19.18
C LYS A 205 -3.15 -12.38 18.47
N HIS A 206 -3.21 -11.20 19.09
CA HIS A 206 -2.54 -10.00 18.58
C HIS A 206 -1.02 -10.18 18.50
N VAL A 207 -0.41 -10.76 19.55
CA VAL A 207 1.03 -11.05 19.57
C VAL A 207 1.39 -12.05 18.47
N GLU A 208 0.65 -13.15 18.34
CA GLU A 208 0.84 -14.14 17.28
C GLU A 208 0.80 -13.45 15.89
N TYR A 209 -0.24 -12.65 15.63
CA TYR A 209 -0.38 -11.90 14.38
C TYR A 209 0.77 -10.92 14.14
N GLN A 210 1.18 -10.18 15.17
CA GLN A 210 2.29 -9.23 15.07
C GLN A 210 3.60 -9.93 14.70
N GLU A 211 3.93 -11.05 15.34
CA GLU A 211 5.15 -11.82 15.07
C GLU A 211 5.14 -12.46 13.68
N THR A 212 4.02 -13.09 13.30
CA THR A 212 3.93 -13.92 12.09
C THR A 212 3.69 -13.10 10.82
N ALA A 213 2.86 -12.07 10.88
CA ALA A 213 2.43 -11.31 9.71
C ALA A 213 3.06 -9.92 9.61
N VAL A 214 3.15 -9.19 10.72
CA VAL A 214 3.53 -7.76 10.68
C VAL A 214 5.04 -7.60 10.67
N LYS A 215 5.74 -8.25 11.59
CA LYS A 215 7.21 -8.18 11.67
C LYS A 215 7.90 -8.83 10.47
N SER A 216 7.27 -9.84 9.85
CA SER A 216 7.79 -10.47 8.63
C SER A 216 7.81 -9.54 7.42
N MET A 217 7.04 -8.44 7.44
CA MET A 217 7.05 -7.42 6.38
C MET A 217 8.22 -6.42 6.50
N GLY A 218 8.97 -6.45 7.61
CA GLY A 218 10.16 -5.61 7.80
C GLY A 218 9.89 -4.11 7.62
N ASP A 219 10.75 -3.46 6.83
CA ASP A 219 10.70 -2.01 6.56
C ASP A 219 9.46 -1.58 5.76
N SER A 220 8.69 -2.54 5.21
CA SER A 220 7.47 -2.22 4.46
C SER A 220 6.32 -1.73 5.33
N VAL A 221 6.43 -1.84 6.66
CA VAL A 221 5.43 -1.39 7.62
C VAL A 221 5.91 -0.17 8.38
N GLN A 222 5.11 0.89 8.35
CA GLN A 222 5.29 2.09 9.16
C GLN A 222 4.62 1.90 10.52
N TRP A 223 5.41 1.92 11.59
CA TRP A 223 4.96 1.73 12.96
C TRP A 223 4.50 3.06 13.58
N ILE A 224 3.27 3.08 14.10
CA ILE A 224 2.66 4.24 14.73
C ILE A 224 2.43 3.92 16.21
N HIS A 225 3.21 4.53 17.09
CA HIS A 225 3.04 4.36 18.53
C HIS A 225 1.80 5.12 19.02
N VAL A 226 0.82 4.38 19.52
CA VAL A 226 -0.40 4.94 20.09
C VAL A 226 -0.09 5.45 21.51
N PRO A 227 -0.48 6.69 21.89
CA PRO A 227 -0.30 7.20 23.24
C PRO A 227 -0.93 6.30 24.30
N THR A 228 -0.20 6.07 25.39
CA THR A 228 -0.57 5.19 26.51
C THR A 228 -0.64 6.00 27.79
N ASN A 229 -1.63 5.76 28.66
CA ASN A 229 -1.68 6.41 29.98
C ASN A 229 -2.47 5.59 31.01
N ASN A 230 -1.83 5.33 32.16
CA ASN A 230 -2.36 4.51 33.25
C ASN A 230 -3.07 5.32 34.37
N THR A 231 -3.54 6.56 34.14
CA THR A 231 -4.13 7.40 35.22
C THR A 231 -5.41 8.17 34.84
N SER A 232 -6.32 8.31 35.81
CA SER A 232 -7.69 8.82 35.64
C SER A 232 -7.83 10.33 35.32
N ARG A 233 -6.74 11.11 35.34
CA ARG A 233 -6.69 12.52 34.88
C ARG A 233 -6.34 12.65 33.39
N ALA A 234 -6.04 11.54 32.71
CA ALA A 234 -5.39 11.50 31.40
C ALA A 234 -6.34 11.55 30.18
N ASN A 235 -7.63 11.26 30.31
CA ASN A 235 -8.49 11.01 29.14
C ASN A 235 -8.62 12.19 28.15
N LYS A 236 -8.54 13.45 28.62
CA LYS A 236 -8.58 14.62 27.71
C LYS A 236 -7.23 14.90 27.04
N VAL A 237 -6.14 14.60 27.73
CA VAL A 237 -4.77 14.79 27.21
C VAL A 237 -4.49 13.70 26.18
N GLU A 238 -4.81 12.45 26.50
CA GLU A 238 -4.72 11.30 25.58
C GLU A 238 -5.55 11.52 24.31
N GLU A 239 -6.77 12.03 24.45
CA GLU A 239 -7.64 12.34 23.30
C GLU A 239 -7.05 13.44 22.40
N ALA A 240 -6.40 14.45 22.99
CA ALA A 240 -5.74 15.52 22.23
C ALA A 240 -4.45 15.01 21.55
N GLU A 241 -3.63 14.23 22.26
CA GLU A 241 -2.42 13.60 21.72
C GLU A 241 -2.77 12.63 20.58
N PHE A 242 -3.79 11.80 20.77
CA PHE A 242 -4.26 10.88 19.73
C PHE A 242 -4.87 11.65 18.53
N ALA A 243 -5.59 12.74 18.77
CA ALA A 243 -6.07 13.59 17.67
C ALA A 243 -4.92 14.23 16.89
N GLN A 244 -3.86 14.66 17.57
CA GLN A 244 -2.65 15.18 16.95
C GLN A 244 -1.92 14.10 16.14
N LEU A 245 -1.77 12.90 16.70
CA LEU A 245 -1.20 11.74 16.01
C LEU A 245 -1.97 11.45 14.73
N VAL A 246 -3.30 11.33 14.82
CA VAL A 246 -4.18 11.09 13.67
C VAL A 246 -4.03 12.18 12.61
N SER A 247 -3.96 13.45 13.02
CA SER A 247 -3.76 14.56 12.09
C SER A 247 -2.41 14.48 11.38
N GLN A 248 -1.33 14.21 12.11
CA GLN A 248 0.02 14.10 11.53
C GLN A 248 0.11 12.93 10.56
N THR A 249 -0.30 11.73 11.01
CA THR A 249 -0.27 10.53 10.17
C THR A 249 -1.16 10.67 8.94
N THR A 250 -2.31 11.35 9.05
CA THR A 250 -3.17 11.64 7.89
C THR A 250 -2.42 12.49 6.86
N GLN A 251 -1.69 13.51 7.29
CA GLN A 251 -0.90 14.35 6.39
C GLN A 251 0.23 13.57 5.73
N ASP A 252 0.93 12.72 6.49
CA ASP A 252 2.00 11.87 5.98
C ASP A 252 1.46 10.90 4.93
N ILE A 253 0.33 10.22 5.20
CA ILE A 253 -0.34 9.33 4.23
C ILE A 253 -0.70 10.09 2.94
N LEU A 254 -1.30 11.27 3.06
CA LEU A 254 -1.70 12.06 1.89
C LEU A 254 -0.49 12.54 1.08
N HIS A 255 0.61 12.88 1.74
CA HIS A 255 1.87 13.24 1.11
C HIS A 255 2.43 12.06 0.31
N GLU A 256 2.55 10.88 0.93
CA GLU A 256 3.07 9.67 0.28
C GLU A 256 2.19 9.24 -0.90
N CYS A 257 0.86 9.23 -0.74
CA CYS A 257 -0.07 8.95 -1.83
C CYS A 257 0.13 9.93 -3.01
N SER A 258 0.27 11.22 -2.72
CA SER A 258 0.49 12.25 -3.74
C SER A 258 1.81 12.05 -4.47
N TRP A 259 2.85 11.67 -3.72
CA TRP A 259 4.16 11.37 -4.28
C TRP A 259 4.12 10.15 -5.21
N ILE A 260 3.54 9.02 -4.77
CA ILE A 260 3.36 7.81 -5.60
C ILE A 260 2.64 8.15 -6.91
N GLN A 261 1.54 8.89 -6.81
CA GLN A 261 0.75 9.34 -7.95
C GLN A 261 1.57 10.23 -8.91
N GLN A 262 2.39 11.14 -8.37
CA GLN A 262 3.25 12.00 -9.16
C GLN A 262 4.32 11.19 -9.92
N GLN A 263 4.91 10.17 -9.31
CA GLN A 263 5.92 9.33 -9.96
C GLN A 263 5.32 8.54 -11.13
N TYR A 264 4.15 7.93 -10.91
CA TYR A 264 3.42 7.24 -11.97
C TYR A 264 3.10 8.19 -13.13
N HIS A 265 2.64 9.41 -12.82
CA HIS A 265 2.35 10.42 -13.81
C HIS A 265 3.58 10.81 -14.63
N LYS A 266 4.74 11.04 -13.98
CA LYS A 266 6.00 11.34 -14.67
C LYS A 266 6.43 10.21 -15.61
N ASN A 267 6.45 8.97 -15.11
CA ASN A 267 6.81 7.79 -15.90
C ASN A 267 5.93 7.66 -17.14
N TYR A 268 4.61 7.83 -16.96
CA TYR A 268 3.63 7.77 -18.04
C TYR A 268 3.78 8.94 -19.04
N GLN A 269 4.04 10.16 -18.57
CA GLN A 269 4.28 11.32 -19.43
C GLN A 269 5.47 11.08 -20.36
N LYS A 270 6.59 10.54 -19.84
CA LYS A 270 7.77 10.21 -20.66
C LYS A 270 7.41 9.19 -21.74
N LEU A 271 6.79 8.07 -21.35
CA LEU A 271 6.39 7.01 -22.28
C LEU A 271 5.41 7.53 -23.35
N THR A 272 4.37 8.27 -22.93
CA THR A 272 3.35 8.82 -23.85
C THR A 272 3.96 9.80 -24.83
N ARG A 273 4.79 10.74 -24.35
CA ARG A 273 5.49 11.69 -25.22
C ARG A 273 6.33 10.95 -26.26
N ASN A 274 7.11 9.96 -25.82
CA ASN A 274 8.00 9.21 -26.70
C ASN A 274 7.22 8.36 -27.71
N TYR A 275 6.09 7.78 -27.31
CA TYR A 275 5.18 7.06 -28.21
C TYR A 275 4.52 7.98 -29.24
N GLN A 276 4.10 9.18 -28.83
CA GLN A 276 3.57 10.19 -29.75
C GLN A 276 4.63 10.63 -30.76
N SER A 277 5.86 10.86 -30.34
CA SER A 277 6.99 11.14 -31.24
C SER A 277 7.22 9.99 -32.23
N TRP A 278 7.18 8.74 -31.75
CA TRP A 278 7.28 7.56 -32.60
C TRP A 278 6.16 7.46 -33.66
N LEU A 279 4.92 7.78 -33.29
CA LEU A 279 3.77 7.82 -34.21
C LEU A 279 3.90 8.87 -35.32
N LEU A 280 4.77 9.86 -35.16
CA LEU A 280 5.03 10.91 -36.15
C LEU A 280 6.23 10.59 -37.06
N LEU A 281 7.03 9.57 -36.75
CA LEU A 281 8.18 9.16 -37.58
C LEU A 281 7.73 8.67 -38.96
N GLU A 282 8.56 8.90 -39.98
CA GLU A 282 8.37 8.31 -41.30
C GLU A 282 8.44 6.78 -41.23
N GLU A 283 7.69 6.09 -42.09
CA GLU A 283 7.60 4.62 -42.09
C GLU A 283 8.97 3.94 -42.28
N THR A 284 9.89 4.58 -42.99
CA THR A 284 11.29 4.14 -43.18
C THR A 284 12.17 4.30 -41.94
N GLN A 285 11.78 5.16 -41.00
CA GLN A 285 12.48 5.46 -39.75
C GLN A 285 11.76 4.88 -38.52
N ARG A 286 10.55 4.37 -38.71
CA ARG A 286 9.68 3.88 -37.63
C ARG A 286 10.02 2.43 -37.30
N GLY A 287 11.03 2.25 -36.47
CA GLY A 287 11.37 0.94 -35.89
C GLY A 287 10.24 0.36 -35.04
N GLN A 288 10.32 -0.93 -34.71
CA GLN A 288 9.36 -1.58 -33.82
C GLN A 288 9.46 -0.97 -32.41
N PRO A 289 8.36 -0.45 -31.82
CA PRO A 289 8.41 0.19 -30.52
C PRO A 289 8.67 -0.83 -29.43
N VAL A 290 9.61 -0.53 -28.53
CA VAL A 290 9.97 -1.41 -27.41
C VAL A 290 10.13 -0.61 -26.12
N VAL A 291 9.98 -1.32 -25.00
CA VAL A 291 10.31 -0.86 -23.65
C VAL A 291 11.43 -1.74 -23.12
N LEU A 292 12.44 -1.14 -22.53
CA LEU A 292 13.56 -1.87 -21.92
C LEU A 292 13.34 -1.95 -20.41
N VAL A 293 13.66 -3.10 -19.83
CA VAL A 293 13.59 -3.32 -18.39
C VAL A 293 14.92 -3.91 -17.94
N SER A 294 15.47 -3.37 -16.85
CA SER A 294 16.66 -3.91 -16.20
C SER A 294 16.35 -4.14 -14.73
N THR A 295 16.54 -5.37 -14.26
CA THR A 295 16.40 -5.74 -12.86
C THR A 295 17.77 -5.95 -12.22
N GLY A 296 17.86 -5.75 -10.91
CA GLY A 296 19.11 -5.97 -10.19
C GLY A 296 19.08 -5.47 -8.75
N SER A 297 20.09 -5.88 -7.98
CA SER A 297 20.19 -5.48 -6.56
C SER A 297 20.46 -3.99 -6.38
N TYR A 298 21.10 -3.33 -7.36
CA TYR A 298 21.39 -1.90 -7.37
C TYR A 298 21.86 -1.30 -6.03
N SER A 299 22.67 -2.02 -5.24
CA SER A 299 22.97 -1.66 -3.85
C SER A 299 24.44 -1.20 -3.67
N PRO A 300 24.72 0.12 -3.68
CA PRO A 300 23.84 1.23 -4.10
C PRO A 300 23.83 1.45 -5.62
N VAL A 301 22.83 2.19 -6.11
CA VAL A 301 22.70 2.51 -7.53
C VAL A 301 23.83 3.47 -7.94
N HIS A 302 24.34 3.33 -9.17
CA HIS A 302 25.43 4.13 -9.68
C HIS A 302 25.28 4.34 -11.19
N LEU A 303 26.05 5.27 -11.75
CA LEU A 303 25.92 5.70 -13.15
C LEU A 303 25.98 4.56 -14.17
N GLN A 304 26.81 3.53 -13.95
CA GLN A 304 26.87 2.39 -14.87
C GLN A 304 25.57 1.55 -14.93
N HIS A 305 24.76 1.54 -13.86
CA HIS A 305 23.45 0.88 -13.89
C HIS A 305 22.47 1.63 -14.81
N VAL A 306 22.60 2.95 -14.92
CA VAL A 306 21.81 3.77 -15.85
C VAL A 306 22.35 3.60 -17.28
N GLN A 307 23.68 3.63 -17.42
CA GLN A 307 24.39 3.53 -18.69
C GLN A 307 24.08 2.25 -19.48
N ILE A 308 23.84 1.12 -18.80
CA ILE A 308 23.52 -0.15 -19.48
C ILE A 308 22.28 -0.04 -20.37
N LEU A 309 21.25 0.69 -19.92
CA LEU A 309 20.05 0.91 -20.69
C LEU A 309 20.26 1.95 -21.81
N GLU A 310 21.10 2.96 -21.57
CA GLU A 310 21.47 3.94 -22.62
C GLU A 310 22.20 3.26 -23.79
N GLU A 311 23.15 2.37 -23.49
CA GLU A 311 23.88 1.60 -24.50
C GLU A 311 22.95 0.61 -25.22
N ALA A 312 22.09 -0.09 -24.47
CA ALA A 312 21.11 -1.00 -25.05
C ALA A 312 20.16 -0.26 -26.01
N LYS A 313 19.67 0.92 -25.64
CA LYS A 313 18.84 1.76 -26.51
C LYS A 313 19.56 2.12 -27.80
N GLN A 314 20.79 2.63 -27.72
CA GLN A 314 21.56 3.00 -28.90
C GLN A 314 21.74 1.80 -29.85
N ARG A 315 22.11 0.64 -29.30
CA ARG A 315 22.30 -0.58 -30.08
C ARG A 315 20.99 -1.03 -30.75
N MET A 316 19.89 -1.04 -30.01
CA MET A 316 18.59 -1.47 -30.52
C MET A 316 18.05 -0.56 -31.63
N GLU A 317 18.24 0.76 -31.49
CA GLU A 317 17.77 1.74 -32.46
C GLU A 317 18.66 1.80 -33.72
N GLN A 318 19.98 1.63 -33.58
CA GLN A 318 20.91 1.71 -34.71
C GLN A 318 20.96 0.40 -35.52
N ASP A 319 21.05 -0.74 -34.83
CA ASP A 319 21.47 -2.00 -35.47
C ASP A 319 20.33 -3.02 -35.62
N HIS A 320 19.20 -2.81 -34.93
CA HIS A 320 18.16 -3.84 -34.80
C HIS A 320 16.75 -3.38 -35.22
N GLY A 321 16.59 -2.14 -35.69
CA GLY A 321 15.31 -1.65 -36.22
C GLY A 321 14.21 -1.50 -35.15
N TYR A 322 14.61 -1.32 -33.88
CA TYR A 322 13.68 -1.02 -32.79
C TYR A 322 13.63 0.49 -32.51
N HIS A 323 12.64 0.91 -31.73
CA HIS A 323 12.53 2.28 -31.22
C HIS A 323 12.19 2.25 -29.72
N CYS A 324 13.12 2.68 -28.87
CA CYS A 324 13.00 2.53 -27.42
C CYS A 324 12.18 3.68 -26.83
N LEU A 325 10.93 3.37 -26.47
CA LEU A 325 9.96 4.32 -25.94
C LEU A 325 10.23 4.68 -24.48
N ALA A 326 10.62 3.70 -23.67
CA ALA A 326 10.93 3.88 -22.25
C ALA A 326 11.92 2.82 -21.78
N GLY A 327 12.63 3.14 -20.70
CA GLY A 327 13.45 2.20 -19.96
C GLY A 327 13.05 2.23 -18.48
N PHE A 328 13.03 1.06 -17.86
CA PHE A 328 12.71 0.91 -16.44
C PHE A 328 13.83 0.17 -15.71
N LEU A 329 14.38 0.81 -14.69
CA LEU A 329 15.19 0.13 -13.69
C LEU A 329 14.26 -0.31 -12.56
N SER A 330 14.25 -1.61 -12.25
CA SER A 330 13.44 -2.17 -11.17
C SER A 330 14.32 -2.91 -10.17
N PRO A 331 14.40 -2.45 -8.91
CA PRO A 331 15.22 -3.13 -7.92
C PRO A 331 14.65 -4.52 -7.64
N SER A 332 15.55 -5.48 -7.44
CA SER A 332 15.18 -6.85 -7.08
C SER A 332 14.48 -6.91 -5.72
N HIS A 333 13.67 -7.95 -5.54
CA HIS A 333 13.02 -8.29 -4.28
C HIS A 333 14.04 -8.41 -3.13
N ASP A 334 13.62 -8.04 -1.91
CA ASP A 334 14.50 -8.00 -0.73
C ASP A 334 15.15 -9.35 -0.43
N ASP A 335 14.43 -10.46 -0.62
CA ASP A 335 14.98 -11.82 -0.47
C ASP A 335 16.23 -12.07 -1.34
N TYR A 336 16.21 -11.59 -2.59
CA TYR A 336 17.36 -11.73 -3.49
C TYR A 336 18.52 -10.86 -3.04
N VAL A 337 18.23 -9.60 -2.69
CA VAL A 337 19.24 -8.64 -2.24
C VAL A 337 19.89 -9.15 -0.95
N GLN A 338 19.10 -9.64 0.00
CA GLN A 338 19.57 -10.22 1.25
C GLN A 338 20.36 -11.52 1.03
N SER A 339 19.88 -12.44 0.18
CA SER A 339 20.62 -13.68 -0.14
C SER A 339 21.98 -13.38 -0.74
N LYS A 340 22.07 -12.38 -1.62
CA LYS A 340 23.28 -11.99 -2.32
C LYS A 340 24.25 -11.17 -1.46
N LEU A 341 23.73 -10.26 -0.63
CA LEU A 341 24.52 -9.23 0.07
C LEU A 341 24.53 -9.39 1.60
N GLY A 342 23.62 -10.17 2.18
CA GLY A 342 23.37 -10.28 3.63
C GLY A 342 24.50 -10.89 4.46
N ARG A 343 25.59 -11.36 3.82
CA ARG A 343 26.84 -11.74 4.50
C ARG A 343 27.83 -10.59 4.66
N THR A 344 27.54 -9.42 4.10
CA THR A 344 28.41 -8.25 4.22
C THR A 344 28.19 -7.54 5.55
N SER A 345 29.27 -7.04 6.15
CA SER A 345 29.28 -6.41 7.48
C SER A 345 28.50 -5.09 7.57
N GLY A 346 27.98 -4.58 6.45
CA GLY A 346 27.18 -3.34 6.37
C GLY A 346 25.67 -3.54 6.26
N GLY A 347 25.17 -4.79 6.23
CA GLY A 347 23.76 -5.07 5.95
C GLY A 347 23.39 -4.89 4.47
N TYR A 348 22.10 -4.90 4.16
CA TYR A 348 21.58 -4.61 2.82
C TYR A 348 20.66 -3.39 2.85
N ILE A 349 20.55 -2.70 1.71
CA ILE A 349 19.61 -1.58 1.53
C ILE A 349 18.29 -2.19 1.06
N SER A 350 17.19 -1.84 1.72
CA SER A 350 15.86 -2.34 1.35
C SER A 350 15.46 -1.92 -0.06
N SER A 351 14.69 -2.78 -0.74
CA SER A 351 14.16 -2.58 -2.09
C SER A 351 13.42 -1.25 -2.25
N GLN A 352 12.73 -0.79 -1.19
CA GLN A 352 12.08 0.51 -1.14
C GLN A 352 13.07 1.69 -1.22
N HIS A 353 14.13 1.66 -0.41
CA HIS A 353 15.18 2.67 -0.46
C HIS A 353 15.94 2.62 -1.79
N LEU A 354 16.21 1.42 -2.33
CA LEU A 354 16.81 1.26 -3.64
C LEU A 354 15.95 1.86 -4.75
N HIS A 355 14.63 1.65 -4.71
CA HIS A 355 13.70 2.24 -5.65
C HIS A 355 13.76 3.78 -5.61
N ALA A 356 13.77 4.37 -4.41
CA ALA A 356 13.90 5.82 -4.24
C ALA A 356 15.24 6.34 -4.80
N MET A 357 16.34 5.62 -4.59
CA MET A 357 17.64 6.00 -5.15
C MET A 357 17.65 5.90 -6.69
N ILE A 358 17.04 4.88 -7.27
CA ILE A 358 16.92 4.71 -8.72
C ILE A 358 16.07 5.82 -9.34
N GLN A 359 15.01 6.27 -8.65
CA GLN A 359 14.23 7.43 -9.08
C GLN A 359 15.09 8.67 -9.18
N LEU A 360 15.92 8.95 -8.17
CA LEU A 360 16.88 10.07 -8.22
C LEU A 360 17.89 9.89 -9.36
N ALA A 361 18.41 8.67 -9.54
CA ALA A 361 19.38 8.37 -10.60
C ALA A 361 18.81 8.52 -12.02
N THR A 362 17.48 8.42 -12.19
CA THR A 362 16.80 8.50 -13.49
C THR A 362 16.00 9.77 -13.70
N GLN A 363 15.97 10.69 -12.72
CA GLN A 363 15.08 11.85 -12.72
C GLN A 363 15.29 12.76 -13.94
N ASP A 364 16.55 12.95 -14.36
CA ASP A 364 16.94 13.83 -15.47
C ASP A 364 16.89 13.16 -16.84
N SER A 365 16.67 11.84 -16.90
CA SER A 365 16.54 11.12 -18.16
C SER A 365 15.20 11.39 -18.82
N SER A 366 15.22 11.56 -20.15
CA SER A 366 14.04 11.76 -20.97
C SER A 366 13.26 10.46 -21.22
N TRP A 367 13.82 9.28 -20.94
CA TRP A 367 13.19 8.00 -21.26
C TRP A 367 13.37 6.91 -20.19
N LEU A 368 14.35 7.05 -19.29
CA LEU A 368 14.54 6.14 -18.16
C LEU A 368 13.68 6.53 -16.96
N ASN A 369 13.25 5.52 -16.22
CA ASN A 369 12.40 5.63 -15.05
C ASN A 369 12.74 4.52 -14.03
N ALA A 370 12.36 4.72 -12.78
CA ALA A 370 12.26 3.63 -11.82
C ALA A 370 10.89 2.96 -11.90
N HIS A 371 10.82 1.67 -11.64
CA HIS A 371 9.56 0.95 -11.45
C HIS A 371 9.68 -0.08 -10.33
N SER A 372 8.60 -0.31 -9.58
CA SER A 372 8.56 -1.28 -8.49
C SER A 372 8.28 -2.72 -8.96
N TRP A 373 8.33 -3.02 -10.27
CA TRP A 373 7.78 -4.28 -10.81
C TRP A 373 8.41 -5.52 -10.17
N GLU A 374 9.74 -5.61 -10.16
CA GLU A 374 10.48 -6.76 -9.64
C GLU A 374 10.38 -6.84 -8.10
N MET A 375 10.49 -5.71 -7.40
CA MET A 375 10.39 -5.67 -5.94
C MET A 375 8.97 -5.97 -5.42
N SER A 376 7.95 -5.84 -6.26
CA SER A 376 6.55 -6.11 -5.90
C SER A 376 6.09 -7.51 -6.31
N GLN A 377 7.00 -8.39 -6.71
CA GLN A 377 6.68 -9.81 -6.97
C GLN A 377 6.68 -10.59 -5.64
N ASP A 378 5.98 -11.73 -5.61
CA ASP A 378 5.89 -12.60 -4.42
C ASP A 378 7.22 -13.22 -3.99
N GLY A 379 8.20 -13.17 -4.88
CA GLY A 379 9.56 -13.62 -4.64
C GLY A 379 10.47 -13.17 -5.79
N PHE A 380 11.72 -13.59 -5.74
CA PHE A 380 12.67 -13.32 -6.81
C PHE A 380 12.26 -14.06 -8.11
N VAL A 381 12.22 -13.34 -9.25
CA VAL A 381 11.76 -13.82 -10.57
C VAL A 381 12.91 -14.10 -11.52
#